data_AF-M4RRU3-F1
#
_entry.id   AF-M4RRU3-F1
#
_cell.length_a   1.000
_cell.length_b   1.000
_cell.length_c   1.000
_cell.angle_alpha   90.00
_cell.angle_beta   90.00
_cell.angle_gamma   90.00
#
_symmetry.space_group_name_H-M   'P 1'
#
loop_
_entity.id
_entity.type
_entity.pdbx_description
1 polymer ?
#
loop_
_entity_poly.entity_id
_entity_poly.type
_entity_poly.pdbx_seq_one_letter_code
_entity_poly.pdbx_strand_id
1 'polypeptide(L)' 'MLTDKTQIECRPVILGHVQRGDSPVSQDRILATKLGAYAVEQALAGQNNIMVGEHNNQLITPPLEISWQQKSLLIHIC' A
#
# COMPACT_ATOMS: atom_id res chain seq x y z
N MET A 1 -0.22 -27.55 -20.16
CA MET A 1 -0.63 -27.19 -18.78
C MET A 1 0.24 -27.91 -17.76
N LEU A 2 0.29 -27.45 -16.50
CA LEU A 2 1.09 -28.11 -15.44
C LEU A 2 0.72 -29.60 -15.32
N THR A 3 -0.57 -29.92 -15.39
CA THR A 3 -1.09 -31.29 -15.37
C THR A 3 -0.50 -32.17 -16.48
N ASP A 4 -0.31 -31.63 -17.69
CA ASP A 4 0.28 -32.39 -18.81
C ASP A 4 1.76 -32.73 -18.57
N LYS A 5 2.46 -31.92 -17.77
CA LYS A 5 3.90 -32.09 -17.50
C LYS A 5 4.18 -32.95 -16.27
N THR A 6 3.28 -32.97 -15.29
CA THR A 6 3.52 -33.61 -13.99
C THR A 6 2.64 -34.81 -13.71
N GLN A 7 1.61 -35.08 -14.54
CA GLN A 7 0.60 -36.11 -14.28
C GLN A 7 -0.14 -35.92 -12.94
N ILE A 8 -0.14 -34.69 -12.41
CA ILE A 8 -0.83 -34.30 -11.17
C ILE A 8 -2.00 -33.37 -11.52
N GLU A 9 -3.19 -33.66 -11.01
CA GLU A 9 -4.37 -32.80 -11.19
C GLU A 9 -4.11 -31.41 -10.58
N CYS A 10 -4.22 -30.35 -11.38
CA CYS A 10 -4.00 -28.98 -10.95
C CYS A 10 -5.20 -28.13 -11.38
N ARG A 11 -5.77 -27.33 -10.45
CA ARG A 11 -6.89 -26.44 -10.73
C ARG A 11 -6.44 -24.98 -10.61
N PRO A 12 -6.53 -24.17 -11.68
CA PRO A 12 -6.21 -22.74 -11.58
C PRO A 12 -7.33 -22.02 -10.80
N VAL A 13 -6.93 -21.11 -9.91
CA VAL A 13 -7.85 -20.23 -9.18
C VAL A 13 -7.49 -18.79 -9.48
N ILE A 14 -8.45 -18.03 -10.02
CA ILE A 14 -8.31 -16.60 -10.32
C ILE A 14 -9.14 -15.84 -9.29
N LEU A 15 -8.49 -15.11 -8.39
CA LEU A 15 -9.17 -14.43 -7.27
C LEU A 15 -9.93 -13.17 -7.70
N GLY A 16 -9.41 -12.41 -8.66
CA GLY A 16 -10.05 -11.19 -9.15
C GLY A 16 -10.31 -10.15 -8.06
N HIS A 17 -11.52 -9.59 -8.03
CA HIS A 17 -11.90 -8.46 -7.17
C HIS A 17 -11.97 -8.79 -5.67
N VAL A 18 -12.00 -10.08 -5.29
CA VAL A 18 -11.98 -10.51 -3.87
C VAL A 18 -10.80 -9.91 -3.10
N GLN A 19 -9.65 -9.70 -3.76
CA GLN A 19 -8.45 -9.15 -3.14
C GLN A 19 -8.55 -7.67 -2.73
N ARG A 20 -9.58 -6.95 -3.16
CA ARG A 20 -9.79 -5.52 -2.86
C ARG A 20 -10.91 -5.27 -1.85
N GLY A 21 -11.63 -6.32 -1.46
CA GLY A 21 -12.72 -6.25 -0.51
C GLY A 21 -12.34 -6.79 0.86
N ASP A 22 -13.35 -6.94 1.70
CA ASP A 22 -13.28 -7.39 3.10
C ASP A 22 -12.74 -6.34 4.08
N SER A 23 -12.87 -6.65 5.37
CA SER A 23 -12.46 -5.79 6.47
C SER A 23 -10.93 -5.72 6.53
N PRO A 24 -10.34 -4.51 6.66
CA PRO A 24 -8.90 -4.33 6.74
C PRO A 24 -8.31 -5.10 7.94
N VAL A 25 -7.09 -5.60 7.83
CA VAL A 25 -6.41 -6.25 8.96
C VAL A 25 -5.97 -5.23 10.02
N SER A 26 -5.51 -5.68 11.18
CA SER A 26 -5.12 -4.77 12.28
C SER A 26 -4.01 -3.79 11.86
N GLN A 27 -3.05 -4.26 11.06
CA GLN A 27 -1.95 -3.44 10.56
C GLN A 27 -2.44 -2.31 9.66
N ASP A 28 -3.37 -2.59 8.73
CA ASP A 28 -3.95 -1.57 7.84
C ASP A 28 -4.68 -0.49 8.63
N ARG A 29 -5.42 -0.87 9.68
CA ARG A 29 -6.11 0.09 10.54
C ARG A 29 -5.15 0.99 11.30
N ILE A 30 -4.07 0.42 11.85
CA ILE A 30 -3.04 1.18 12.55
C ILE A 30 -2.35 2.14 11.58
N LEU A 31 -1.94 1.65 10.40
CA LEU A 31 -1.28 2.44 9.37
C LEU A 31 -2.18 3.60 8.90
N ALA A 32 -3.44 3.32 8.55
CA ALA A 32 -4.39 4.34 8.12
C ALA A 32 -4.61 5.43 9.19
N THR A 33 -4.68 5.03 10.46
CA THR A 33 -4.82 5.97 11.57
C THR A 33 -3.58 6.87 11.71
N LYS A 34 -2.37 6.27 11.68
CA LYS A 34 -1.11 7.02 11.76
C LYS A 34 -0.95 8.01 10.61
N LEU A 35 -1.17 7.55 9.37
CA LEU A 35 -1.03 8.37 8.18
C LEU A 35 -2.09 9.48 8.14
N GLY A 36 -3.34 9.18 8.51
CA GLY A 36 -4.42 10.16 8.55
C GLY A 36 -4.17 11.28 9.56
N ALA A 37 -3.73 10.93 10.78
CA ALA A 37 -3.39 11.93 11.79
C ALA A 37 -2.22 12.81 11.34
N TYR A 38 -1.16 12.18 10.82
CA TYR A 38 0.03 12.89 10.35
C TYR A 38 -0.27 13.80 9.15
N ALA A 39 -1.13 13.39 8.22
CA ALA A 39 -1.56 14.25 7.12
C ALA A 39 -2.23 15.54 7.60
N VAL A 40 -3.09 15.45 8.63
CA VAL A 40 -3.74 16.62 9.22
C VAL A 40 -2.72 17.53 9.90
N GLU A 41 -1.76 16.96 10.65
CA GLU A 41 -0.68 17.74 11.28
C GLU A 41 0.14 18.52 10.25
N GLN A 42 0.53 17.87 9.14
CA GLN A 42 1.30 18.52 8.08
C GLN A 42 0.48 19.58 7.33
N ALA A 43 -0.82 19.34 7.10
CA ALA A 43 -1.71 20.32 6.51
C ALA A 43 -1.86 21.57 7.40
N LEU A 44 -2.00 21.37 8.72
CA LEU A 44 -2.03 22.48 9.69
C LEU A 44 -0.70 23.23 9.77
N ALA A 45 0.42 22.56 9.55
CA ALA A 45 1.75 23.17 9.42
C ALA A 45 1.94 23.95 8.10
N GLY A 46 0.95 23.97 7.20
CA GLY A 46 0.99 24.68 5.92
C GLY A 46 1.76 23.96 4.81
N GLN A 47 2.07 22.67 5.00
CA GLN A 47 2.77 21.88 3.99
C GLN A 47 1.83 21.52 2.83
N ASN A 48 2.32 21.69 1.60
CA ASN A 48 1.58 21.43 0.37
C ASN A 48 2.45 20.63 -0.62
N ASN A 49 1.83 19.98 -1.62
CA ASN A 49 2.51 19.19 -2.65
C ASN A 49 3.38 18.05 -2.11
N ILE A 50 3.02 17.53 -0.94
CA ILE A 50 3.64 16.37 -0.30
C ILE A 50 2.66 15.22 -0.22
N MET A 51 3.21 14.03 0.00
CA MET A 51 2.48 12.80 0.26
C MET A 51 2.93 12.27 1.62
N VAL A 52 2.02 11.64 2.39
CA VAL A 52 2.39 11.02 3.67
C VAL A 52 2.62 9.53 3.48
N GLY A 53 3.65 9.00 4.14
CA GLY A 53 3.94 7.57 4.09
C GLY A 53 4.69 7.07 5.31
N GLU A 54 4.93 5.78 5.34
CA GLU A 54 5.77 5.12 6.33
C GLU A 54 6.94 4.39 5.65
N HIS A 55 8.15 4.62 6.17
CA HIS A 55 9.36 3.93 5.77
C HIS A 55 10.17 3.54 7.01
N ASN A 56 10.51 2.25 7.15
CA ASN A 56 11.17 1.71 8.34
C ASN A 56 10.47 2.12 9.66
N ASN A 57 9.14 2.00 9.72
CA ASN A 57 8.29 2.38 10.85
C ASN A 57 8.31 3.88 11.21
N GLN A 58 8.91 4.74 10.37
CA GLN A 58 8.96 6.18 10.54
C GLN A 58 8.04 6.88 9.54
N LEU A 59 7.29 7.88 10.01
CA LEU A 59 6.45 8.72 9.16
C LEU A 59 7.32 9.67 8.34
N ILE A 60 7.06 9.75 7.04
CA ILE A 60 7.82 10.55 6.08
C ILE A 60 6.88 11.43 5.23
N THR A 61 7.42 12.51 4.69
CA THR A 61 6.72 13.45 3.80
C THR A 61 7.44 13.63 2.46
N PRO A 62 7.50 12.59 1.62
CA PRO A 62 8.06 12.75 0.29
C PRO A 62 7.29 13.78 -0.56
N PRO A 63 7.95 14.43 -1.55
CA PRO A 63 7.27 15.23 -2.56
C PRO A 63 6.26 14.39 -3.35
N LEU A 64 5.06 14.92 -3.61
CA LEU A 64 3.99 14.18 -4.29
C LEU A 64 4.41 13.62 -5.66
N GLU A 65 5.30 14.33 -6.36
CA GLU A 65 5.79 13.97 -7.70
C GLU A 65 6.45 12.60 -7.77
N ILE A 66 7.04 12.13 -6.67
CA ILE A 66 7.73 10.84 -6.68
C ILE A 66 6.78 9.67 -6.91
N SER A 67 5.49 9.84 -6.57
CA SER A 67 4.50 8.76 -6.55
C SER A 67 4.24 8.14 -7.92
N TRP A 68 4.47 8.88 -9.01
CA TRP A 68 4.36 8.39 -10.39
C TRP A 68 5.70 8.33 -11.14
N GLN A 69 6.77 8.88 -10.57
CA GLN A 69 8.10 8.89 -11.19
C GLN A 69 8.95 7.67 -10.78
N GLN A 70 8.75 7.14 -9.58
CA GLN A 70 9.53 6.02 -9.05
C GLN A 70 8.66 4.77 -8.86
N LYS A 71 9.15 3.64 -9.35
CA LYS A 71 8.49 2.35 -9.12
C LYS A 71 8.76 1.92 -7.68
N SER A 72 7.71 1.88 -6.86
CA SER A 72 7.79 1.57 -5.42
C SER A 72 8.54 0.27 -5.17
N LEU A 73 9.67 0.37 -4.48
CA LEU A 73 10.55 -0.76 -4.16
C LEU A 73 10.52 -1.10 -2.67
N LEU A 74 9.43 -0.74 -1.96
CA LEU A 74 9.09 -0.97 -0.54
C LEU A 74 8.82 0.35 0.20
N ILE A 75 7.75 1.05 -0.15
CA ILE A 75 7.29 2.20 0.64
C ILE A 75 5.77 2.08 0.82
N HIS A 76 5.31 2.07 2.07
CA HIS A 76 3.91 2.16 2.42
C HIS A 76 3.50 3.63 2.32
N ILE A 77 3.26 4.09 1.10
CA ILE A 77 2.78 5.44 0.82
C ILE A 77 1.32 5.36 0.38
N CYS A 78 0.48 6.26 0.90
CA CYS A 78 -0.89 6.44 0.46
C CYS A 78 -1.00 7.63 -0.49
#